data_AF-F9EMS8-F1
#
_entry.id   AF-F9EMS8-F1
#
_cell.length_a   1.000
_cell.length_b   1.000
_cell.length_c   1.000
_cell.angle_alpha   90.00
_cell.angle_beta   90.00
_cell.angle_gamma   90.00
#
_symmetry.space_group_name_H-M   'P 1'
#
loop_
_entity.id
_entity.type
_entity.pdbx_description
1 polymer ?
#
loop_
_entity_poly.entity_id
_entity_poly.type
_entity_poly.pdbx_seq_one_letter_code
_entity_poly.pdbx_strand_id
1 'polypeptide(L)'
;MFSERELDGIDRELSQYFKRANSKNPEKGGAKKNREWQEKSRLLDLRKSWEIETNNLLEKNGFEARVDCRTLKEIRQDLLESGMFDKAETYNRLPINVAGKILYKVGHGIELNGEEKQQYDKYIETVNRKKELERIYQERENKKIEHKNLKAEIEKLEKENSKEKAINICSKGQYFKTKKQYYDISKKVKKYPENIILKKEQERLAKTIKEIEDKSIKSNKYINIFANLETKRVSTLDTLKAEYSKKFRDKYLSKEEEKIKEKYQDYDVLKLKIKLETISNENPTEKAMNLLTNYEYNLKFVEAFEIQENKKNIENKYNEAALFNPRQAKDFKLALSIEEKNIENKQDEIIKLIDNVDEKN
;
A
#
# COMPACT_ATOMS: atom_id res chain seq x y z
N MET A 1 4.35 25.05 -22.37
CA MET A 1 4.23 24.87 -23.83
C MET A 1 5.57 24.35 -24.32
N PHE A 2 5.61 23.27 -25.10
CA PHE A 2 6.85 22.71 -25.63
C PHE A 2 6.74 22.56 -27.15
N SER A 3 7.89 22.53 -27.84
CA SER A 3 7.94 22.27 -29.27
C SER A 3 8.26 20.80 -29.50
N GLU A 4 7.50 20.13 -30.36
CA GLU A 4 7.82 18.77 -30.83
C GLU A 4 9.02 18.77 -31.81
N ARG A 5 9.56 19.94 -32.18
CA ARG A 5 10.68 20.08 -33.12
C ARG A 5 12.00 19.92 -32.37
N GLU A 6 12.88 19.06 -32.87
CA GLU A 6 14.22 18.85 -32.32
C GLU A 6 15.19 19.94 -32.75
N LEU A 7 16.03 20.37 -31.81
CA LEU A 7 17.18 21.21 -32.08
C LEU A 7 18.32 20.30 -32.54
N ASP A 8 18.50 20.21 -33.84
CA ASP A 8 19.53 19.41 -34.50
C ASP A 8 20.87 20.16 -34.70
N GLY A 9 21.01 21.34 -34.08
CA GLY A 9 22.21 22.17 -34.16
C GLY A 9 22.35 22.96 -35.46
N ILE A 10 21.36 22.90 -36.37
CA ILE A 10 21.37 23.63 -37.63
C ILE A 10 20.64 24.96 -37.44
N ASP A 11 21.36 26.06 -37.71
CA ASP A 11 20.80 27.40 -37.65
C ASP A 11 19.78 27.63 -38.78
N ARG A 12 18.62 28.15 -38.43
CA ARG A 12 17.48 28.34 -39.33
C ARG A 12 16.73 29.62 -39.00
N GLU A 13 16.43 30.38 -40.04
CA GLU A 13 15.50 31.50 -39.96
C GLU A 13 14.10 31.04 -39.51
N LEU A 14 13.37 31.90 -38.77
CA LEU A 14 12.03 31.59 -38.24
C LEU A 14 11.04 31.14 -39.33
N SER A 15 11.12 31.76 -40.50
CA SER A 15 10.29 31.43 -41.67
C SER A 15 10.56 30.03 -42.22
N GLN A 16 11.74 29.47 -41.93
CA GLN A 16 12.17 28.13 -42.35
C GLN A 16 11.94 27.09 -41.24
N TYR A 17 12.17 27.44 -39.98
CA TYR A 17 12.13 26.52 -38.83
C TYR A 17 10.86 25.65 -38.78
N PHE A 18 9.70 26.26 -39.04
CA PHE A 18 8.41 25.58 -38.98
C PHE A 18 7.96 24.94 -40.31
N LYS A 19 8.74 25.05 -41.39
CA LYS A 19 8.45 24.35 -42.65
C LYS A 19 8.56 22.84 -42.48
N ARG A 20 8.14 22.09 -43.50
CA ARG A 20 8.33 20.63 -43.54
C ARG A 20 9.82 20.31 -43.48
N ALA A 21 10.20 19.33 -42.67
CA ALA A 21 11.58 18.89 -42.58
C ALA A 21 12.02 18.19 -43.88
N ASN A 22 13.29 18.36 -44.24
CA ASN A 22 13.89 17.73 -45.41
C ASN A 22 15.08 16.88 -44.96
N SER A 23 14.89 15.61 -44.66
CA SER A 23 15.99 14.77 -44.19
C SER A 23 16.97 14.30 -45.28
N LYS A 24 16.81 14.74 -46.54
CA LYS A 24 17.91 14.62 -47.54
C LYS A 24 18.90 15.77 -47.41
N ASN A 25 18.41 16.98 -47.12
CA ASN A 25 19.19 18.19 -46.92
C ASN A 25 18.58 18.99 -45.75
N PRO A 26 18.89 18.63 -44.49
CA PRO A 26 18.26 19.19 -43.29
C PRO A 26 18.36 20.72 -43.17
N GLU A 27 19.39 21.32 -43.76
CA GLU A 27 19.65 22.75 -43.83
C GLU A 27 18.72 23.52 -44.79
N LYS A 28 18.03 22.81 -45.70
CA LYS A 28 17.08 23.40 -46.66
C LYS A 28 15.61 23.19 -46.25
N GLY A 29 15.36 22.46 -45.16
CA GLY A 29 14.03 22.21 -44.61
C GLY A 29 13.83 22.85 -43.25
N GLY A 30 12.64 22.66 -42.69
CA GLY A 30 12.39 22.99 -41.28
C GLY A 30 12.96 21.95 -40.32
N ALA A 31 12.92 22.24 -39.01
CA ALA A 31 13.41 21.33 -37.98
C ALA A 31 12.59 20.03 -37.95
N LYS A 32 13.22 18.86 -37.73
CA LYS A 32 12.51 17.58 -37.67
C LYS A 32 11.61 17.53 -36.44
N LYS A 33 10.42 16.93 -36.57
CA LYS A 33 9.58 16.63 -35.40
C LYS A 33 10.00 15.29 -34.79
N ASN A 34 10.10 15.23 -33.47
CA ASN A 34 10.21 13.97 -32.75
C ASN A 34 8.81 13.39 -32.56
N ARG A 35 8.59 12.18 -33.12
CA ARG A 35 7.30 11.48 -33.06
C ARG A 35 7.09 10.71 -31.75
N GLU A 36 8.14 10.46 -30.96
CA GLU A 36 8.04 9.82 -29.64
C GLU A 36 7.12 10.63 -28.71
N TRP A 37 7.08 11.96 -28.87
CA TRP A 37 6.14 12.82 -28.14
C TRP A 37 4.66 12.50 -28.39
N GLN A 38 4.34 11.75 -29.45
CA GLN A 38 2.98 11.33 -29.81
C GLN A 38 2.67 9.91 -29.33
N GLU A 39 3.66 9.18 -28.80
CA GLU A 39 3.47 7.81 -28.33
C GLU A 39 2.82 7.76 -26.94
N LYS A 40 1.92 6.79 -26.75
CA LYS A 40 1.22 6.59 -25.47
C LYS A 40 2.17 6.19 -24.35
N SER A 41 3.19 5.38 -24.65
CA SER A 41 4.27 5.02 -23.73
C SER A 41 4.93 6.27 -23.15
N ARG A 42 5.34 7.21 -24.02
CA ARG A 42 5.96 8.47 -23.61
C ARG A 42 5.08 9.32 -22.70
N LEU A 43 3.76 9.34 -22.93
CA LEU A 43 2.81 10.01 -22.04
C LEU A 43 2.76 9.36 -20.66
N LEU A 44 2.75 8.03 -20.59
CA LEU A 44 2.74 7.29 -19.32
C LEU A 44 4.05 7.49 -18.55
N ASP A 45 5.19 7.44 -19.24
CA ASP A 45 6.51 7.72 -18.66
C ASP A 45 6.58 9.14 -18.10
N LEU A 46 6.04 10.12 -18.82
CA LEU A 46 6.00 11.51 -18.38
C LEU A 46 5.10 11.66 -17.13
N ARG A 47 3.94 11.00 -17.11
CA ARG A 47 3.06 10.98 -15.92
C ARG A 47 3.77 10.37 -14.72
N LYS A 48 4.50 9.27 -14.90
CA LYS A 48 5.22 8.62 -13.82
C LYS A 48 6.42 9.44 -13.35
N SER A 49 7.17 10.03 -14.28
CA SER A 49 8.28 10.95 -13.97
C SER A 49 7.80 12.15 -13.17
N TRP A 50 6.65 12.73 -13.56
CA TRP A 50 6.03 13.83 -12.84
C TRP A 50 5.57 13.43 -11.44
N GLU A 51 4.96 12.25 -11.29
CA GLU A 51 4.56 11.71 -9.98
C GLU A 51 5.77 11.60 -9.03
N ILE A 52 6.87 11.00 -9.52
CA ILE A 52 8.10 10.80 -8.74
C ILE A 52 8.68 12.14 -8.31
N GLU A 53 8.88 13.05 -9.25
CA GLU A 53 9.48 14.37 -8.96
C GLU A 53 8.61 15.18 -7.99
N THR A 54 7.29 15.18 -8.20
CA THR A 54 6.36 15.88 -7.32
C THR A 54 6.39 15.30 -5.91
N ASN A 55 6.36 13.97 -5.77
CA ASN A 55 6.39 13.32 -4.45
C ASN A 55 7.72 13.56 -3.72
N ASN A 56 8.85 13.55 -4.43
CA ASN A 56 10.16 13.89 -3.88
C ASN A 56 10.19 15.32 -3.34
N LEU A 57 9.63 16.28 -4.09
CA LEU A 57 9.54 17.68 -3.66
C LEU A 57 8.58 17.85 -2.48
N LEU A 58 7.42 17.19 -2.49
CA LEU A 58 6.48 17.23 -1.36
C LEU A 58 7.14 16.71 -0.07
N GLU A 59 7.86 15.59 -0.16
CA GLU A 59 8.58 15.02 0.98
C GLU A 59 9.70 15.92 1.49
N LYS A 60 10.54 16.44 0.58
CA LYS A 60 11.65 17.34 0.93
C LYS A 60 11.18 18.60 1.65
N ASN A 61 9.95 19.05 1.37
CA ASN A 61 9.34 20.22 2.00
C ASN A 61 8.43 19.86 3.20
N GLY A 62 8.40 18.60 3.63
CA GLY A 62 7.68 18.18 4.84
C GLY A 62 6.16 17.99 4.66
N PHE A 63 5.67 17.87 3.42
CA PHE A 63 4.26 17.57 3.16
C PHE A 63 4.02 16.05 3.19
N GLU A 64 2.92 15.63 3.83
CA GLU A 64 2.48 14.22 3.87
C GLU A 64 1.70 13.81 2.61
N ALA A 65 1.20 14.78 1.83
CA ALA A 65 0.46 14.52 0.61
C ALA A 65 1.33 13.80 -0.43
N ARG A 66 0.71 12.90 -1.21
CA ARG A 66 1.34 12.20 -2.33
C ARG A 66 0.39 12.16 -3.52
N VAL A 67 0.96 12.18 -4.71
CA VAL A 67 0.28 12.01 -5.99
C VAL A 67 0.53 10.59 -6.49
N ASP A 68 -0.47 9.99 -7.15
CA ASP A 68 -0.35 8.68 -7.80
C ASP A 68 -0.98 8.81 -9.19
N CYS A 69 -0.25 8.43 -10.25
CA CYS A 69 -0.72 8.50 -11.62
C CYS A 69 -1.53 7.27 -12.05
N ARG A 70 -1.55 6.21 -11.24
CA ARG A 70 -2.33 4.99 -11.49
C ARG A 70 -3.81 5.25 -11.35
N THR A 71 -4.61 4.34 -11.90
CA THR A 71 -6.06 4.37 -11.72
C THR A 71 -6.44 3.99 -10.29
N LEU A 72 -7.61 4.45 -9.82
CA LEU A 72 -8.13 4.06 -8.49
C LEU A 72 -8.28 2.52 -8.37
N LYS A 73 -8.58 1.83 -9.48
CA LYS A 73 -8.70 0.36 -9.52
C LYS A 73 -7.36 -0.31 -9.25
N GLU A 74 -6.29 0.12 -9.92
CA GLU A 74 -4.94 -0.43 -9.72
C GLU A 74 -4.43 -0.17 -8.30
N ILE A 75 -4.63 1.04 -7.77
CA ILE A 75 -4.25 1.37 -6.38
C ILE A 75 -5.02 0.50 -5.39
N ARG A 76 -6.32 0.30 -5.62
CA ARG A 76 -7.14 -0.58 -4.77
C ARG A 76 -6.61 -2.01 -4.78
N GLN A 77 -6.29 -2.54 -5.95
CA GLN A 77 -5.79 -3.91 -6.10
C GLN A 77 -4.47 -4.13 -5.34
N ASP A 78 -3.51 -3.22 -5.52
CA ASP A 78 -2.21 -3.23 -4.82
C ASP A 78 -2.37 -3.19 -3.29
N LEU A 79 -3.33 -2.38 -2.79
CA LEU A 79 -3.65 -2.33 -1.37
C LEU A 79 -4.30 -3.62 -0.85
N LEU A 80 -5.15 -4.27 -1.64
CA LEU A 80 -5.76 -5.56 -1.28
C LEU A 80 -4.69 -6.67 -1.20
N GLU A 81 -3.79 -6.72 -2.18
CA GLU A 81 -2.66 -7.66 -2.21
C GLU A 81 -1.71 -7.45 -1.04
N SER A 82 -1.50 -6.19 -0.65
CA SER A 82 -0.73 -5.81 0.54
C SER A 82 -1.47 -6.04 1.87
N GLY A 83 -2.71 -6.53 1.85
CA GLY A 83 -3.54 -6.78 3.05
C GLY A 83 -4.08 -5.51 3.72
N MET A 84 -4.00 -4.36 3.07
CA MET A 84 -4.48 -3.05 3.57
C MET A 84 -5.96 -2.81 3.22
N PHE A 85 -6.85 -3.73 3.63
CA PHE A 85 -8.27 -3.74 3.23
C PHE A 85 -9.02 -2.42 3.54
N ASP A 86 -8.86 -1.88 4.75
CA ASP A 86 -9.57 -0.65 5.14
C ASP A 86 -9.16 0.55 4.30
N LYS A 87 -7.88 0.61 3.91
CA LYS A 87 -7.37 1.67 3.04
C LYS A 87 -7.82 1.45 1.60
N ALA A 88 -7.86 0.20 1.12
CA ALA A 88 -8.33 -0.16 -0.21
C ALA A 88 -9.78 0.31 -0.46
N GLU A 89 -10.65 0.21 0.55
CA GLU A 89 -12.05 0.68 0.45
C GLU A 89 -12.19 2.18 0.17
N THR A 90 -11.19 3.00 0.52
CA THR A 90 -11.21 4.45 0.20
C THR A 90 -11.10 4.73 -1.31
N TYR A 91 -10.58 3.76 -2.07
CA TYR A 91 -10.43 3.80 -3.52
C TYR A 91 -11.61 3.16 -4.25
N ASN A 92 -12.57 2.57 -3.53
CA ASN A 92 -13.79 1.99 -4.09
C ASN A 92 -14.83 3.07 -4.43
N ARG A 93 -14.51 3.92 -5.40
CA ARG A 93 -15.32 5.05 -5.86
C ARG A 93 -14.96 5.47 -7.29
N LEU A 94 -15.80 6.32 -7.87
CA LEU A 94 -15.49 6.96 -9.15
C LEU A 94 -14.36 8.00 -9.01
N PRO A 95 -13.58 8.23 -10.08
CA PRO A 95 -12.62 9.32 -10.13
C PRO A 95 -13.37 10.66 -10.10
N ILE A 96 -12.82 11.61 -9.35
CA ILE A 96 -13.34 12.97 -9.30
C ILE A 96 -12.97 13.65 -10.62
N ASN A 97 -13.96 13.90 -11.47
CA ASN A 97 -13.74 14.48 -12.79
C ASN A 97 -14.86 15.48 -13.12
N VAL A 98 -14.47 16.68 -13.54
CA VAL A 98 -15.37 17.73 -14.01
C VAL A 98 -14.60 18.68 -14.93
N ALA A 99 -15.26 19.20 -15.97
CA ALA A 99 -14.65 20.17 -16.85
C ALA A 99 -14.37 21.49 -16.12
N GLY A 100 -13.16 22.04 -16.26
CA GLY A 100 -12.76 23.29 -15.58
C GLY A 100 -13.68 24.48 -15.89
N LYS A 101 -14.27 24.53 -17.09
CA LYS A 101 -15.27 25.55 -17.47
C LYS A 101 -16.49 25.57 -16.55
N ILE A 102 -16.91 24.40 -16.05
CA ILE A 102 -18.09 24.25 -15.19
C ILE A 102 -17.73 24.80 -13.80
N LEU A 103 -16.58 24.41 -13.26
CA LEU A 103 -16.07 24.95 -11.98
C LEU A 103 -15.93 26.47 -12.02
N TYR A 104 -15.43 27.01 -13.13
CA TYR A 104 -15.32 28.45 -13.34
C TYR A 104 -16.70 29.12 -13.29
N LYS A 105 -17.69 28.63 -14.06
CA LYS A 105 -19.05 29.19 -14.06
C LYS A 105 -19.65 29.21 -12.66
N VAL A 106 -19.56 28.10 -11.93
CA VAL A 106 -20.06 28.00 -10.56
C VAL A 106 -19.36 29.01 -9.63
N GLY A 107 -18.03 29.09 -9.68
CA GLY A 107 -17.25 30.03 -8.86
C GLY A 107 -17.56 31.50 -9.14
N HIS A 108 -18.05 31.82 -10.35
CA HIS A 108 -18.43 33.17 -10.76
C HIS A 108 -19.95 33.42 -10.77
N GLY A 109 -20.76 32.50 -10.25
CA GLY A 109 -22.22 32.64 -10.19
C GLY A 109 -22.93 32.64 -11.55
N ILE A 110 -22.31 32.06 -12.58
CA ILE A 110 -22.89 31.91 -13.92
C ILE A 110 -23.75 30.65 -13.95
N GLU A 111 -24.95 30.75 -14.51
CA GLU A 111 -25.87 29.61 -14.63
C GLU A 111 -25.30 28.49 -15.51
N LEU A 112 -25.51 27.25 -15.04
CA LEU A 112 -25.16 26.04 -15.77
C LEU A 112 -26.34 25.59 -16.63
N ASN A 113 -26.06 25.07 -17.82
CA ASN A 113 -27.08 24.37 -18.59
C ASN A 113 -27.40 22.98 -17.97
N GLY A 114 -28.42 22.30 -18.48
CA GLY A 114 -28.88 21.02 -17.91
C GLY A 114 -27.78 19.94 -17.85
N GLU A 115 -26.97 19.80 -18.89
CA GLU A 115 -25.87 18.82 -18.94
C GLU A 115 -24.72 19.20 -18.01
N GLU A 116 -24.35 20.48 -17.98
CA GLU A 116 -23.30 21.02 -17.09
C GLU A 116 -23.71 20.82 -15.62
N LYS A 117 -24.99 21.01 -15.30
CA LYS A 117 -25.53 20.77 -13.97
C LYS A 117 -25.42 19.30 -13.57
N GLN A 118 -25.82 18.37 -14.44
CA GLN A 118 -25.67 16.93 -14.17
C GLN A 118 -24.20 16.53 -13.93
N GLN A 119 -23.27 17.07 -14.73
CA GLN A 119 -21.84 16.82 -14.55
C GLN A 119 -21.33 17.37 -13.22
N TYR A 120 -21.79 18.57 -12.84
CA TYR A 120 -21.43 19.20 -11.58
C TYR A 120 -21.99 18.42 -10.36
N ASP A 121 -23.25 17.99 -10.43
CA ASP A 121 -23.90 17.22 -9.36
C ASP A 121 -23.16 15.89 -9.13
N LYS A 122 -22.82 15.17 -10.20
CA LYS A 122 -22.01 13.94 -10.14
C LYS A 122 -20.62 14.19 -9.55
N TYR A 123 -20.00 15.33 -9.87
CA TYR A 123 -18.73 15.74 -9.28
C TYR A 123 -18.86 15.94 -7.76
N ILE A 124 -19.88 16.66 -7.31
CA ILE A 124 -20.14 16.89 -5.88
C ILE A 124 -20.41 15.58 -5.15
N GLU A 125 -21.23 14.71 -5.72
CA GLU A 125 -21.49 13.37 -5.18
C GLU A 125 -20.18 12.59 -5.00
N THR A 126 -19.32 12.58 -6.02
CA THR A 126 -18.04 11.86 -5.99
C THR A 126 -17.07 12.44 -4.95
N VAL A 127 -17.02 13.78 -4.83
CA VAL A 127 -16.22 14.48 -3.80
C VAL A 127 -16.72 14.13 -2.40
N ASN A 128 -18.03 14.17 -2.17
CA ASN A 128 -18.62 13.83 -0.88
C ASN A 128 -18.40 12.35 -0.55
N ARG A 129 -18.53 11.46 -1.53
CA ARG A 129 -18.24 10.03 -1.36
C ARG A 129 -16.79 9.79 -0.97
N LYS A 130 -15.82 10.49 -1.58
CA LYS A 130 -14.41 10.42 -1.18
C LYS A 130 -14.22 10.81 0.29
N LYS A 131 -14.76 11.97 0.69
CA LYS A 131 -14.65 12.47 2.07
C LYS A 131 -15.26 11.50 3.08
N GLU A 132 -16.41 10.92 2.75
CA GLU A 132 -17.09 9.95 3.61
C GLU A 132 -16.26 8.68 3.79
N LEU A 133 -15.70 8.13 2.70
CA LEU A 133 -14.83 6.96 2.79
C LEU A 133 -13.55 7.23 3.58
N GLU A 134 -12.93 8.40 3.41
CA GLU A 134 -11.77 8.83 4.20
C GLU A 134 -12.12 8.97 5.69
N ARG A 135 -13.29 9.53 6.01
CA ARG A 135 -13.79 9.61 7.39
C ARG A 135 -13.99 8.22 7.99
N ILE A 136 -14.67 7.32 7.28
CA ILE A 136 -14.88 5.93 7.74
C ILE A 136 -13.54 5.24 7.99
N TYR A 137 -12.57 5.42 7.10
CA TYR A 137 -11.23 4.87 7.27
C TYR A 137 -10.55 5.39 8.54
N GLN A 138 -10.56 6.70 8.77
CA GLN A 138 -10.00 7.30 9.98
C GLN A 138 -10.72 6.82 11.25
N GLU A 139 -12.04 6.72 11.23
CA GLU A 139 -12.82 6.17 12.35
C GLU A 139 -12.44 4.71 12.66
N ARG A 140 -12.16 3.90 11.63
CA ARG A 140 -11.69 2.51 11.82
C ARG A 140 -10.27 2.47 12.39
N GLU A 141 -9.35 3.29 11.88
CA GLU A 141 -7.99 3.36 12.41
C GLU A 141 -7.98 3.85 13.87
N ASN A 142 -8.74 4.89 14.19
CA ASN A 142 -8.91 5.38 15.56
C ASN A 142 -9.47 4.28 16.47
N LYS A 143 -10.47 3.51 16.02
CA LYS A 143 -10.98 2.36 16.78
C LYS A 143 -9.92 1.29 17.02
N LYS A 144 -9.04 1.00 16.05
CA LYS A 144 -7.91 0.06 16.24
C LYS A 144 -6.93 0.57 17.29
N ILE A 145 -6.61 1.87 17.26
CA ILE A 145 -5.73 2.51 18.24
C ILE A 145 -6.35 2.48 19.63
N GLU A 146 -7.61 2.86 19.76
CA GLU A 146 -8.36 2.78 21.02
C GLU A 146 -8.42 1.35 21.55
N HIS A 147 -8.71 0.37 20.70
CA HIS A 147 -8.71 -1.04 21.04
C HIS A 147 -7.36 -1.47 21.62
N LYS A 148 -6.26 -1.12 20.94
CA LYS A 148 -4.90 -1.42 21.39
C LYS A 148 -4.58 -0.75 22.73
N ASN A 149 -4.95 0.51 22.90
CA ASN A 149 -4.69 1.26 24.14
C ASN A 149 -5.46 0.70 25.32
N LEU A 150 -6.77 0.47 25.16
CA LEU A 150 -7.62 -0.08 26.21
C LEU A 150 -7.19 -1.49 26.62
N LYS A 151 -6.84 -2.32 25.64
CA LYS A 151 -6.26 -3.64 25.88
C LYS A 151 -4.93 -3.55 26.66
N ALA A 152 -4.04 -2.65 26.27
CA ALA A 152 -2.77 -2.45 26.98
C ALA A 152 -2.96 -1.98 28.43
N GLU A 153 -3.98 -1.16 28.68
CA GLU A 153 -4.33 -0.70 30.03
C GLU A 153 -4.89 -1.84 30.90
N ILE A 154 -5.80 -2.65 30.35
CA ILE A 154 -6.32 -3.85 31.02
C ILE A 154 -5.16 -4.81 31.33
N GLU A 155 -4.29 -5.13 30.37
CA GLU A 155 -3.13 -6.00 30.58
C GLU A 155 -2.17 -5.48 31.67
N LYS A 156 -2.00 -4.16 31.75
CA LYS A 156 -1.15 -3.53 32.76
C LYS A 156 -1.72 -3.73 34.16
N LEU A 157 -3.04 -3.59 34.33
CA LEU A 157 -3.74 -3.84 35.59
C LEU A 157 -3.84 -5.33 35.93
N GLU A 158 -3.93 -6.21 34.94
CA GLU A 158 -3.89 -7.68 35.14
C GLU A 158 -2.52 -8.13 35.69
N LYS A 159 -1.43 -7.53 35.21
CA LYS A 159 -0.07 -7.81 35.69
C LYS A 159 0.29 -7.09 36.99
N GLU A 160 -0.53 -6.14 37.42
CA GLU A 160 -0.28 -5.38 38.62
C GLU A 160 -0.39 -6.27 39.87
N ASN A 161 0.67 -6.29 40.68
CA ASN A 161 0.71 -7.06 41.90
C ASN A 161 0.40 -6.18 43.12
N SER A 162 -0.88 -6.10 43.49
CA SER A 162 -1.35 -5.33 44.65
C SER A 162 -0.68 -5.77 45.96
N LYS A 163 -0.31 -7.04 46.07
CA LYS A 163 0.40 -7.61 47.23
C LYS A 163 1.74 -6.91 47.42
N GLU A 164 2.54 -6.85 46.37
CA GLU A 164 3.87 -6.22 46.41
C GLU A 164 3.78 -4.71 46.65
N LYS A 165 2.80 -4.03 46.03
CA LYS A 165 2.55 -2.60 46.30
C LYS A 165 2.20 -2.37 47.76
N ALA A 166 1.33 -3.19 48.35
CA ALA A 166 0.97 -3.09 49.76
C ALA A 166 2.19 -3.31 50.68
N ILE A 167 3.01 -4.35 50.43
CA ILE A 167 4.25 -4.61 51.17
C ILE A 167 5.22 -3.43 51.06
N ASN A 168 5.35 -2.84 49.86
CA ASN A 168 6.20 -1.67 49.65
C ASN A 168 5.73 -0.43 50.41
N ILE A 169 4.42 -0.17 50.46
CA ILE A 169 3.85 0.93 51.24
C ILE A 169 4.07 0.69 52.74
N CYS A 170 3.85 -0.53 53.22
CA CYS A 170 4.07 -0.90 54.62
C CYS A 170 5.54 -0.74 55.03
N SER A 171 6.47 -1.07 54.15
CA SER A 171 7.92 -0.95 54.34
C SER A 171 8.50 0.42 53.96
N LYS A 172 7.65 1.42 53.67
CA LYS A 172 8.07 2.79 53.29
C LYS A 172 9.06 2.83 52.11
N GLY A 173 8.87 1.96 51.12
CA GLY A 173 9.72 1.90 49.92
C GLY A 173 10.92 0.96 50.00
N GLN A 174 11.22 0.41 51.19
CA GLN A 174 12.40 -0.44 51.38
C GLN A 174 12.29 -1.76 50.61
N TYR A 175 11.08 -2.31 50.45
CA TYR A 175 10.83 -3.54 49.69
C TYR A 175 11.30 -3.42 48.23
N PHE A 176 10.80 -2.43 47.48
CA PHE A 176 11.20 -2.25 46.09
C PHE A 176 12.67 -1.84 45.93
N LYS A 177 13.22 -1.05 46.87
CA LYS A 177 14.65 -0.73 46.88
C LYS A 177 15.51 -1.99 46.98
N THR A 178 15.19 -2.88 47.92
CA THR A 178 15.90 -4.15 48.14
C THR A 178 15.70 -5.10 46.96
N LYS A 179 14.48 -5.18 46.40
CA LYS A 179 14.16 -6.01 45.23
C LYS A 179 14.89 -5.55 43.96
N LYS A 180 15.05 -4.23 43.78
CA LYS A 180 15.86 -3.66 42.69
C LYS A 180 17.33 -4.07 42.82
N GLN A 181 17.90 -3.92 44.01
CA GLN A 181 19.27 -4.38 44.30
C GLN A 181 19.43 -5.89 44.04
N TYR A 182 18.49 -6.70 44.50
CA TYR A 182 18.47 -8.14 44.25
C TYR A 182 18.46 -8.47 42.76
N TYR A 183 17.66 -7.76 41.96
CA TYR A 183 17.58 -7.96 40.52
C TYR A 183 18.88 -7.56 39.79
N ASP A 184 19.49 -6.43 40.18
CA ASP A 184 20.77 -5.98 39.63
C ASP A 184 21.91 -6.97 39.95
N ILE A 185 21.95 -7.48 41.18
CA ILE A 185 22.89 -8.55 41.57
C ILE A 185 22.58 -9.85 40.82
N SER A 186 21.30 -10.22 40.67
CA SER A 186 20.91 -11.44 39.94
C SER A 186 21.37 -11.40 38.48
N LYS A 187 21.31 -10.24 37.82
CA LYS A 187 21.89 -10.04 36.47
C LYS A 187 23.41 -10.24 36.46
N LYS A 188 24.12 -9.72 37.46
CA LYS A 188 25.58 -9.89 37.59
C LYS A 188 25.96 -11.35 37.87
N VAL A 189 25.21 -12.06 38.72
CA VAL A 189 25.41 -13.50 38.98
C VAL A 189 25.20 -14.33 37.71
N LYS A 190 24.18 -14.01 36.88
CA LYS A 190 24.01 -14.66 35.57
C LYS A 190 25.21 -14.45 34.64
N LYS A 191 25.83 -13.27 34.69
CA LYS A 191 27.03 -12.95 33.89
C LYS A 191 28.31 -13.59 34.45
N TYR A 192 28.41 -13.74 35.77
CA TYR A 192 29.57 -14.29 36.48
C TYR A 192 29.15 -15.42 37.42
N PRO A 193 28.88 -16.63 36.90
CA PRO A 193 28.28 -17.71 37.67
C PRO A 193 29.17 -18.28 38.77
N GLU A 194 30.49 -18.13 38.68
CA GLU A 194 31.44 -18.67 39.66
C GLU A 194 31.76 -17.69 40.79
N ASN A 195 31.27 -16.44 40.71
CA ASN A 195 31.56 -15.43 41.72
C ASN A 195 30.79 -15.70 43.03
N ILE A 196 31.49 -16.24 44.01
CA ILE A 196 30.96 -16.61 45.34
C ILE A 196 30.41 -15.39 46.09
N ILE A 197 31.04 -14.23 45.96
CA ILE A 197 30.66 -13.00 46.67
C ILE A 197 29.28 -12.53 46.21
N LEU A 198 29.07 -12.47 44.88
CA LEU A 198 27.79 -12.07 44.31
C LEU A 198 26.65 -13.04 44.67
N LYS A 199 26.93 -14.35 44.75
CA LYS A 199 25.96 -15.35 45.22
C LYS A 199 25.58 -15.13 46.69
N LYS A 200 26.57 -14.91 47.57
CA LYS A 200 26.31 -14.63 48.99
C LYS A 200 25.52 -13.33 49.19
N GLU A 201 25.81 -12.30 48.39
CA GLU A 201 25.06 -11.04 48.41
C GLU A 201 23.62 -11.23 47.92
N GLN A 202 23.42 -12.00 46.85
CA GLN A 202 22.10 -12.38 46.34
C GLN A 202 21.27 -13.11 47.40
N GLU A 203 21.85 -14.11 48.08
CA GLU A 203 21.20 -14.85 49.17
C GLU A 203 20.83 -13.94 50.35
N ARG A 204 21.73 -13.03 50.74
CA ARG A 204 21.46 -12.05 51.80
C ARG A 204 20.28 -11.16 51.44
N LEU A 205 20.26 -10.60 50.23
CA LEU A 205 19.16 -9.76 49.75
C LEU A 205 17.84 -10.55 49.69
N ALA A 206 17.87 -11.82 49.28
CA ALA A 206 16.69 -12.69 49.29
C ALA A 206 16.13 -12.89 50.71
N LYS A 207 17.00 -13.13 51.70
CA LYS A 207 16.59 -13.24 53.12
C LYS A 207 15.95 -11.93 53.61
N THR A 208 16.57 -10.79 53.34
CA THR A 208 16.03 -9.47 53.72
C THR A 208 14.68 -9.20 53.08
N ILE A 209 14.48 -9.56 51.79
CA ILE A 209 13.18 -9.44 51.12
C ILE A 209 12.13 -10.28 51.87
N LYS A 210 12.42 -11.55 52.16
CA LYS A 210 11.51 -12.46 52.86
C LYS A 210 11.14 -11.95 54.26
N GLU A 211 12.11 -11.43 55.01
CA GLU A 211 11.85 -10.81 56.32
C GLU A 211 10.93 -9.59 56.23
N ILE A 212 11.08 -8.75 55.20
CA ILE A 212 10.19 -7.60 54.97
C ILE A 212 8.77 -8.07 54.64
N GLU A 213 8.63 -9.11 53.81
CA GLU A 213 7.33 -9.69 53.47
C GLU A 213 6.64 -10.26 54.70
N ASP A 214 7.33 -11.10 55.47
CA ASP A 214 6.79 -11.76 56.67
C ASP A 214 6.37 -10.75 57.75
N LYS A 215 7.14 -9.68 57.95
CA LYS A 215 6.80 -8.58 58.87
C LYS A 215 5.59 -7.78 58.39
N SER A 216 5.50 -7.54 57.08
CA SER A 216 4.43 -6.73 56.50
C SER A 216 3.10 -7.47 56.51
N ILE A 217 3.07 -8.74 56.07
CA ILE A 217 1.84 -9.53 55.88
C ILE A 217 1.05 -9.71 57.18
N LYS A 218 1.75 -9.77 58.33
CA LYS A 218 1.13 -9.94 59.65
C LYS A 218 0.50 -8.66 60.21
N SER A 219 0.68 -7.51 59.57
CA SER A 219 0.19 -6.22 60.05
C SER A 219 -1.24 -5.93 59.58
N ASN A 220 -2.12 -5.49 60.49
CA ASN A 220 -3.45 -4.96 60.14
C ASN A 220 -3.37 -3.83 59.10
N LYS A 221 -2.29 -3.03 59.14
CA LYS A 221 -2.03 -1.97 58.15
C LYS A 221 -1.90 -2.56 56.74
N TYR A 222 -1.19 -3.67 56.59
CA TYR A 222 -1.03 -4.34 55.30
C TYR A 222 -2.36 -4.87 54.80
N ILE A 223 -3.14 -5.55 55.66
CA ILE A 223 -4.44 -6.13 55.28
C ILE A 223 -5.36 -5.04 54.71
N ASN A 224 -5.48 -3.90 55.40
CA ASN A 224 -6.32 -2.79 54.97
C ASN A 224 -5.83 -2.15 53.67
N ILE A 225 -4.52 -1.93 53.52
CA ILE A 225 -3.94 -1.35 52.31
C ILE A 225 -4.11 -2.30 51.13
N PHE A 226 -3.80 -3.58 51.31
CA PHE A 226 -3.95 -4.60 50.28
C PHE A 226 -5.39 -4.72 49.83
N ALA A 227 -6.35 -4.81 50.76
CA ALA A 227 -7.77 -4.87 50.44
C ALA A 227 -8.21 -3.64 49.64
N ASN A 228 -7.82 -2.43 50.04
CA ASN A 228 -8.18 -1.20 49.33
C ASN A 228 -7.59 -1.17 47.90
N LEU A 229 -6.30 -1.50 47.76
CA LEU A 229 -5.64 -1.55 46.46
C LEU A 229 -6.26 -2.61 45.54
N GLU A 230 -6.55 -3.79 46.09
CA GLU A 230 -7.13 -4.88 45.32
C GLU A 230 -8.57 -4.58 44.90
N THR A 231 -9.39 -4.05 45.80
CA THR A 231 -10.76 -3.62 45.45
C THR A 231 -10.74 -2.56 44.35
N LYS A 232 -9.86 -1.56 44.43
CA LYS A 232 -9.71 -0.54 43.37
C LYS A 232 -9.22 -1.13 42.06
N ARG A 233 -8.25 -2.05 42.11
CA ARG A 233 -7.72 -2.71 40.92
C ARG A 233 -8.81 -3.52 40.22
N VAL A 234 -9.54 -4.35 40.98
CA VAL A 234 -10.63 -5.18 40.46
C VAL A 234 -11.76 -4.31 39.90
N SER A 235 -12.21 -3.28 40.63
CA SER A 235 -13.29 -2.41 40.12
C SER A 235 -12.88 -1.64 38.86
N THR A 236 -11.65 -1.16 38.79
CA THR A 236 -11.12 -0.48 37.59
C THR A 236 -11.00 -1.45 36.42
N LEU A 237 -10.56 -2.69 36.68
CA LEU A 237 -10.41 -3.71 35.66
C LEU A 237 -11.78 -4.17 35.12
N ASP A 238 -12.79 -4.33 35.98
CA ASP A 238 -14.15 -4.67 35.57
C ASP A 238 -14.79 -3.55 34.75
N THR A 239 -14.60 -2.29 35.17
CA THR A 239 -15.11 -1.12 34.41
C THR A 239 -14.44 -1.01 33.04
N LEU A 240 -13.13 -1.18 32.94
CA LEU A 240 -12.42 -1.17 31.64
C LEU A 240 -12.82 -2.35 30.75
N LYS A 241 -13.01 -3.55 31.31
CA LYS A 241 -13.50 -4.72 30.55
C LYS A 241 -14.93 -4.53 30.05
N ALA A 242 -15.78 -3.90 30.85
CA ALA A 242 -17.15 -3.54 30.45
C ALA A 242 -17.13 -2.45 29.35
N GLU A 243 -16.27 -1.43 29.49
CA GLU A 243 -16.08 -0.39 28.47
C GLU A 243 -15.59 -1.00 27.15
N TYR A 244 -14.61 -1.89 27.20
CA TYR A 244 -14.10 -2.62 26.04
C TYR A 244 -15.23 -3.39 25.34
N SER A 245 -15.99 -4.17 26.11
CA SER A 245 -17.08 -4.98 25.58
C SER A 245 -18.18 -4.14 24.95
N LYS A 246 -18.52 -2.99 25.57
CA LYS A 246 -19.51 -2.05 25.04
C LYS A 246 -19.04 -1.36 23.76
N LYS A 247 -17.78 -0.89 23.71
CA LYS A 247 -17.25 -0.13 22.57
C LYS A 247 -17.05 -1.00 21.33
N PHE A 248 -16.51 -2.21 21.50
CA PHE A 248 -16.14 -3.06 20.38
C PHE A 248 -17.18 -4.12 20.05
N ARG A 249 -18.22 -4.28 20.89
CA ARG A 249 -19.22 -5.37 20.80
C ARG A 249 -18.57 -6.76 20.81
N ASP A 250 -17.37 -6.84 21.39
CA ASP A 250 -16.57 -8.05 21.49
C ASP A 250 -16.15 -8.27 22.94
N LYS A 251 -16.19 -9.53 23.38
CA LYS A 251 -15.67 -9.89 24.71
C LYS A 251 -14.15 -9.69 24.74
N TYR A 252 -13.64 -9.08 25.80
CA TYR A 252 -12.19 -9.10 26.07
C TYR A 252 -11.71 -10.53 26.25
N LEU A 253 -10.67 -10.91 25.50
CA LEU A 253 -10.02 -12.21 25.60
C LEU A 253 -8.65 -12.03 26.25
N SER A 254 -8.33 -12.90 27.21
CA SER A 254 -6.97 -13.03 27.76
C SER A 254 -5.98 -13.46 26.67
N LYS A 255 -4.67 -13.32 26.94
CA LYS A 255 -3.63 -13.72 25.98
C LYS A 255 -3.70 -15.19 25.59
N GLU A 256 -4.09 -16.04 26.53
CA GLU A 256 -4.26 -17.47 26.31
C GLU A 256 -5.48 -17.72 25.41
N GLU A 257 -6.59 -17.06 25.67
CA GLU A 257 -7.80 -17.15 24.86
C GLU A 257 -7.59 -16.58 23.45
N GLU A 258 -6.81 -15.50 23.30
CA GLU A 258 -6.44 -14.95 21.99
C GLU A 258 -5.55 -15.91 21.21
N LYS A 259 -4.56 -16.55 21.83
CA LYS A 259 -3.76 -17.58 21.16
C LYS A 259 -4.61 -18.74 20.66
N ILE A 260 -5.62 -19.13 21.45
CA ILE A 260 -6.60 -20.14 21.03
C ILE A 260 -7.40 -19.59 19.86
N LYS A 261 -7.96 -18.38 19.97
CA LYS A 261 -8.72 -17.75 18.89
C LYS A 261 -7.90 -17.65 17.61
N GLU A 262 -6.69 -17.12 17.64
CA GLU A 262 -5.78 -17.01 16.49
C GLU A 262 -5.43 -18.37 15.88
N LYS A 263 -5.18 -19.40 16.72
CA LYS A 263 -4.91 -20.77 16.26
C LYS A 263 -6.09 -21.37 15.47
N TYR A 264 -7.31 -20.97 15.80
CA TYR A 264 -8.54 -21.44 15.16
C TYR A 264 -9.25 -20.32 14.37
N GLN A 265 -8.60 -19.18 14.14
CA GLN A 265 -9.18 -18.07 13.40
C GLN A 265 -9.07 -18.48 11.95
N ASP A 266 -10.22 -18.62 11.27
CA ASP A 266 -10.32 -19.03 9.87
C ASP A 266 -9.58 -18.04 8.96
N TYR A 267 -8.27 -18.24 8.87
CA TYR A 267 -7.37 -17.69 7.86
C TYR A 267 -7.88 -18.00 6.45
N ASP A 268 -8.69 -19.05 6.32
CA ASP A 268 -9.43 -19.41 5.11
C ASP A 268 -10.46 -18.36 4.68
N VAL A 269 -11.23 -17.71 5.57
CA VAL A 269 -12.26 -16.76 5.12
C VAL A 269 -11.67 -15.51 4.47
N LEU A 270 -10.54 -15.02 4.99
CA LEU A 270 -9.84 -13.88 4.38
C LEU A 270 -9.20 -14.26 3.04
N LYS A 271 -8.55 -15.43 2.98
CA LYS A 271 -8.07 -16.00 1.71
C LYS A 271 -9.19 -16.21 0.71
N LEU A 272 -10.36 -16.66 1.16
CA LEU A 272 -11.54 -16.88 0.31
C LEU A 272 -12.11 -15.56 -0.20
N LYS A 273 -12.11 -14.49 0.60
CA LYS A 273 -12.49 -13.14 0.13
C LYS A 273 -11.52 -12.58 -0.90
N ILE A 274 -10.21 -12.68 -0.63
CA ILE A 274 -9.17 -12.31 -1.60
C ILE A 274 -9.37 -13.12 -2.87
N LYS A 275 -9.53 -14.44 -2.77
CA LYS A 275 -9.71 -15.35 -3.90
C LYS A 275 -11.01 -15.09 -4.66
N LEU A 276 -12.11 -14.78 -3.99
CA LEU A 276 -13.37 -14.39 -4.63
C LEU A 276 -13.21 -13.11 -5.44
N GLU A 277 -12.51 -12.12 -4.89
CA GLU A 277 -12.27 -10.85 -5.57
C GLU A 277 -11.22 -10.96 -6.69
N THR A 278 -10.22 -11.82 -6.54
CA THR A 278 -9.30 -12.21 -7.62
C THR A 278 -10.07 -12.91 -8.75
N ILE A 279 -10.90 -13.91 -8.43
CA ILE A 279 -11.73 -14.63 -9.42
C ILE A 279 -12.71 -13.69 -10.13
N SER A 280 -13.31 -12.72 -9.42
CA SER A 280 -14.21 -11.73 -10.02
C SER A 280 -13.52 -10.77 -10.99
N ASN A 281 -12.20 -10.61 -10.89
CA ASN A 281 -11.39 -9.75 -11.76
C ASN A 281 -10.64 -10.52 -12.85
N GLU A 282 -10.47 -11.84 -12.70
CA GLU A 282 -9.89 -12.73 -13.70
C GLU A 282 -10.87 -12.97 -14.85
N ASN A 283 -10.39 -12.95 -16.10
CA ASN A 283 -11.16 -13.41 -17.25
C ASN A 283 -11.12 -14.96 -17.27
N PRO A 284 -12.25 -15.66 -16.99
CA PRO A 284 -12.24 -17.11 -16.80
C PRO A 284 -11.79 -17.86 -18.07
N THR A 285 -12.17 -17.33 -19.24
CA THR A 285 -11.83 -17.91 -20.55
C THR A 285 -10.33 -17.82 -20.81
N GLU A 286 -9.73 -16.68 -20.55
CA GLU A 286 -8.30 -16.44 -20.74
C GLU A 286 -7.45 -17.28 -19.78
N LYS A 287 -7.88 -17.43 -18.54
CA LYS A 287 -7.21 -18.28 -17.55
C LYS A 287 -7.32 -19.77 -17.87
N ALA A 288 -8.50 -20.24 -18.30
CA ALA A 288 -8.69 -21.61 -18.73
C ALA A 288 -7.81 -21.94 -19.95
N MET A 289 -7.78 -21.03 -20.94
CA MET A 289 -6.95 -21.17 -22.12
C MET A 289 -5.46 -21.25 -21.77
N ASN A 290 -5.00 -20.40 -20.85
CA ASN A 290 -3.63 -20.47 -20.35
C ASN A 290 -3.29 -21.78 -19.64
N LEU A 291 -4.17 -22.29 -18.78
CA LEU A 291 -3.92 -23.55 -18.08
C LEU A 291 -3.90 -24.73 -19.04
N LEU A 292 -4.83 -24.78 -19.99
CA LEU A 292 -4.94 -25.86 -20.98
C LEU A 292 -3.78 -25.86 -21.98
N THR A 293 -3.10 -24.72 -22.14
CA THR A 293 -1.89 -24.57 -22.95
C THR A 293 -0.60 -24.53 -22.12
N ASN A 294 -0.62 -24.92 -20.83
CA ASN A 294 0.55 -24.86 -19.94
C ASN A 294 1.26 -23.49 -19.94
N TYR A 295 0.49 -22.41 -19.94
CA TYR A 295 0.91 -21.01 -20.01
C TYR A 295 1.58 -20.58 -21.33
N GLU A 296 1.59 -21.46 -22.35
CA GLU A 296 2.07 -21.09 -23.67
C GLU A 296 1.19 -20.02 -24.31
N TYR A 297 -0.13 -20.02 -24.09
CA TYR A 297 -1.03 -19.00 -24.64
C TYR A 297 -0.59 -17.57 -24.26
N ASN A 298 -0.35 -17.29 -22.98
CA ASN A 298 0.14 -15.99 -22.51
C ASN A 298 1.53 -15.67 -23.04
N LEU A 299 2.44 -16.64 -23.07
CA LEU A 299 3.78 -16.43 -23.61
C LEU A 299 3.69 -16.00 -25.07
N LYS A 300 2.90 -16.72 -25.88
CA LYS A 300 2.67 -16.39 -27.29
C LYS A 300 1.96 -15.05 -27.47
N PHE A 301 1.04 -14.70 -26.57
CA PHE A 301 0.37 -13.41 -26.58
C PHE A 301 1.33 -12.25 -26.29
N VAL A 302 2.24 -12.42 -25.32
CA VAL A 302 3.31 -11.45 -25.02
C VAL A 302 4.29 -11.35 -26.20
N GLU A 303 4.75 -12.47 -26.75
CA GLU A 303 5.60 -12.49 -27.94
C GLU A 303 4.91 -11.82 -29.14
N ALA A 304 3.62 -12.05 -29.36
CA ALA A 304 2.85 -11.39 -30.40
C ALA A 304 2.77 -9.88 -30.18
N PHE A 305 2.62 -9.43 -28.92
CA PHE A 305 2.64 -8.02 -28.56
C PHE A 305 4.00 -7.38 -28.86
N GLU A 306 5.11 -8.04 -28.51
CA GLU A 306 6.47 -7.57 -28.80
C GLU A 306 6.74 -7.48 -30.31
N ILE A 307 6.31 -8.48 -31.09
CA ILE A 307 6.40 -8.47 -32.56
C ILE A 307 5.54 -7.33 -33.14
N GLN A 308 4.36 -7.07 -32.58
CA GLN A 308 3.51 -5.95 -32.99
C GLN A 308 4.19 -4.59 -32.73
N GLU A 309 4.89 -4.46 -31.59
CA GLU A 309 5.69 -3.28 -31.28
C GLU A 309 6.89 -3.13 -32.24
N ASN A 310 7.57 -4.24 -32.55
CA ASN A 310 8.68 -4.26 -33.51
C ASN A 310 8.21 -3.90 -34.92
N LYS A 311 7.06 -4.42 -35.38
CA LYS A 311 6.46 -4.00 -36.66
C LYS A 311 6.24 -2.49 -36.67
N LYS A 312 5.63 -1.94 -35.62
CA LYS A 312 5.41 -0.49 -35.51
C LYS A 312 6.72 0.31 -35.57
N ASN A 313 7.78 -0.20 -34.93
CA ASN A 313 9.11 0.40 -34.99
C ASN A 313 9.72 0.35 -36.40
N ILE A 314 9.58 -0.77 -37.11
CA ILE A 314 10.04 -0.92 -38.50
C ILE A 314 9.18 -0.06 -39.43
N GLU A 315 7.88 0.09 -39.18
CA GLU A 315 6.98 0.94 -39.97
C GLU A 315 7.41 2.40 -39.87
N ASN A 316 7.73 2.85 -38.66
CA ASN A 316 8.29 4.16 -38.42
C ASN A 316 9.61 4.37 -39.18
N LYS A 317 10.53 3.39 -39.15
CA LYS A 317 11.81 3.43 -39.89
C LYS A 317 11.63 3.40 -41.40
N TYR A 318 10.70 2.60 -41.91
CA TYR A 318 10.33 2.55 -43.34
C TYR A 318 9.77 3.88 -43.81
N ASN A 319 8.82 4.45 -43.07
CA ASN A 319 8.19 5.73 -43.39
C ASN A 319 9.23 6.88 -43.41
N GLU A 320 10.22 6.82 -42.53
CA GLU A 320 11.35 7.75 -42.56
C GLU A 320 12.26 7.51 -43.77
N ALA A 321 12.70 6.27 -44.00
CA ALA A 321 13.60 5.95 -45.11
C ALA A 321 12.96 6.21 -46.49
N ALA A 322 11.66 5.96 -46.66
CA ALA A 322 10.93 6.21 -47.91
C ALA A 322 10.98 7.69 -48.33
N LEU A 323 11.06 8.61 -47.37
CA LEU A 323 11.15 10.05 -47.63
C LEU A 323 12.58 10.50 -47.95
N PHE A 324 13.59 9.87 -47.35
CA PHE A 324 14.95 10.42 -47.31
C PHE A 324 16.04 9.53 -47.90
N ASN A 325 15.92 8.21 -47.80
CA ASN A 325 16.86 7.24 -48.37
C ASN A 325 16.12 6.10 -49.09
N PRO A 326 15.71 6.28 -50.36
CA PRO A 326 14.90 5.31 -51.09
C PRO A 326 15.54 3.94 -51.26
N ARG A 327 16.87 3.83 -51.14
CA ARG A 327 17.58 2.53 -51.15
C ARG A 327 17.31 1.77 -49.85
N GLN A 328 17.53 2.39 -48.68
CA GLN A 328 17.22 1.78 -47.37
C GLN A 328 15.72 1.56 -47.15
N ALA A 329 14.85 2.35 -47.80
CA ALA A 329 13.41 2.14 -47.74
C ALA A 329 12.99 0.77 -48.28
N LYS A 330 13.69 0.24 -49.30
CA LYS A 330 13.43 -1.11 -49.79
C LYS A 330 13.77 -2.17 -48.75
N ASP A 331 14.85 -1.98 -48.00
CA ASP A 331 15.28 -2.90 -46.94
C ASP A 331 14.29 -2.91 -45.77
N PHE A 332 13.80 -1.75 -45.32
CA PHE A 332 12.77 -1.68 -44.29
C PHE A 332 11.40 -2.15 -44.77
N LYS A 333 11.07 -1.98 -46.06
CA LYS A 333 9.85 -2.57 -46.64
C LYS A 333 9.90 -4.09 -46.62
N LEU A 334 11.07 -4.66 -46.92
CA LEU A 334 11.30 -6.09 -46.81
C LEU A 334 11.21 -6.54 -45.35
N ALA A 335 11.84 -5.82 -44.42
CA ALA A 335 11.74 -6.10 -42.98
C ALA A 335 10.30 -6.01 -42.45
N LEU A 336 9.48 -5.07 -42.96
CA LEU A 336 8.06 -5.00 -42.65
C LEU A 336 7.29 -6.21 -43.13
N SER A 337 7.50 -6.60 -44.38
CA SER A 337 6.86 -7.79 -44.94
C SER A 337 7.25 -9.06 -44.17
N ILE A 338 8.49 -9.12 -43.67
CA ILE A 338 8.95 -10.21 -42.80
C ILE A 338 8.24 -10.15 -41.44
N GLU A 339 8.16 -8.99 -40.80
CA GLU A 339 7.54 -8.86 -39.48
C GLU A 339 6.01 -9.04 -39.54
N GLU A 340 5.37 -8.62 -40.62
CA GLU A 340 3.96 -8.89 -40.91
C GLU A 340 3.68 -10.39 -41.00
N LYS A 341 4.55 -11.11 -41.71
CA LYS A 341 4.49 -12.57 -41.77
C LYS A 341 4.76 -13.20 -40.41
N ASN A 342 5.64 -12.62 -39.59
CA ASN A 342 5.87 -13.09 -38.22
C ASN A 342 4.64 -12.89 -37.34
N ILE A 343 3.91 -11.77 -37.47
CA ILE A 343 2.63 -11.55 -36.77
C ILE A 343 1.59 -12.56 -37.21
N GLU A 344 1.40 -12.77 -38.52
CA GLU A 344 0.46 -13.75 -39.05
C GLU A 344 0.79 -15.16 -38.53
N ASN A 345 2.06 -15.57 -38.60
CA ASN A 345 2.50 -16.85 -38.04
C ASN A 345 2.21 -16.96 -36.54
N LYS A 346 2.38 -15.86 -35.78
CA LYS A 346 2.14 -15.85 -34.33
C LYS A 346 0.65 -15.89 -33.99
N GLN A 347 -0.17 -15.20 -34.77
CA GLN A 347 -1.62 -15.28 -34.69
C GLN A 347 -2.09 -16.69 -35.02
N ASP A 348 -1.53 -17.32 -36.04
CA ASP A 348 -1.81 -18.72 -36.38
C ASP A 348 -1.34 -19.69 -35.28
N GLU A 349 -0.20 -19.44 -34.63
CA GLU A 349 0.23 -20.21 -33.45
C GLU A 349 -0.78 -20.09 -32.31
N ILE A 350 -1.26 -18.87 -32.02
CA ILE A 350 -2.27 -18.61 -30.98
C ILE A 350 -3.61 -19.26 -31.34
N ILE A 351 -4.06 -19.14 -32.59
CA ILE A 351 -5.30 -19.75 -33.09
C ILE A 351 -5.19 -21.27 -33.01
N LYS A 352 -4.08 -21.87 -33.45
CA LYS A 352 -3.85 -23.32 -33.29
C LYS A 352 -3.83 -23.75 -31.83
N LEU A 353 -3.31 -22.93 -30.92
CA LEU A 353 -3.37 -23.21 -29.49
C LEU A 353 -4.82 -23.19 -28.98
N ILE A 354 -5.64 -22.25 -29.45
CA ILE A 354 -7.07 -22.20 -29.15
C ILE A 354 -7.79 -23.42 -29.72
N ASP A 355 -7.61 -23.70 -31.01
CA ASP A 355 -8.26 -24.82 -31.72
C ASP A 355 -7.85 -26.17 -31.13
N ASN A 356 -6.57 -26.37 -30.78
CA ASN A 356 -6.10 -27.59 -30.12
C ASN A 356 -6.70 -27.80 -28.72
N VAL A 357 -7.07 -26.71 -28.04
CA VAL A 357 -7.77 -26.77 -26.75
C VAL A 357 -9.24 -27.09 -26.97
N ASP A 358 -9.85 -26.57 -28.03
CA ASP A 358 -11.24 -26.84 -28.41
C ASP A 358 -11.44 -28.26 -28.98
N GLU A 359 -10.45 -28.85 -29.65
CA GLU A 359 -10.49 -30.23 -30.18
C GLU A 359 -10.25 -31.32 -29.11
N LYS A 360 -9.64 -30.96 -27.98
CA LYS A 360 -9.33 -31.90 -26.87
C LYS A 360 -10.43 -31.96 -25.81
N ASN A 361 -11.43 -31.09 -25.89
CA ASN A 361 -12.66 -31.11 -25.08
C ASN A 361 -13.83 -31.64 -25.92
#